data_AF-A4FNQ0-F1
#
_entry.id   AF-A4FNQ0-F1
#
_cell.length_a   1.000
_cell.length_b   1.000
_cell.length_c   1.000
_cell.angle_alpha   90.00
_cell.angle_beta   90.00
_cell.angle_gamma   90.00
#
_symmetry.space_group_name_H-M   'P 1'
#
loop_
_entity.id
_entity.type
_entity.pdbx_description
1 polymer ?
#
loop_
_entity_poly.entity_id
_entity_poly.type
_entity_poly.pdbx_seq_one_letter_code
_entity_poly.pdbx_strand_id
1 'polypeptide(L)'
;MKRTIRLAGVAVLAAGTIAAIGAPTVGAEPVSPDLVAAMERDLGISAQQAHARLAQEATAMRADAELSRSLGESFGGSYFDAARGKLVVGVTEQADAAKVRAAGAEAAVVPNSLRELDATKAALDAMDAAAPASVTGWYVDVPSSSVVVSVNGRDAATDAFLDKAKAAGDSVRVQEVAESPRPLYNVVGGDAYYMGGRCSVGFSVRSSSGQAGFVTAGHCGTRGTAVSGYNQVAMGSFQGSSFPNNDYAWVSVNSNWTPQPWVNLYNGSARVVSGSSAAPVGSSICRSGSTTGWHCGSVQALNQTVRYAEGTVYGLTRTNVCAEPGDSGGSFISGNQAQGMTSGGSGNCSSGGTTYFQPVNEALSAYGLSLVRG
;
A
#
# COMPACT_ATOMS: atom_id res chain seq x y z
N MET A 1 74.45 46.23 63.02
CA MET A 1 74.69 46.63 61.62
C MET A 1 73.64 45.99 60.73
N LYS A 2 72.90 46.84 60.00
CA LYS A 2 72.21 46.62 58.71
C LYS A 2 72.21 45.17 58.14
N ARG A 3 71.03 44.55 57.93
CA ARG A 3 70.30 44.54 56.65
C ARG A 3 69.08 43.61 56.71
N THR A 4 67.94 44.20 56.40
CA THR A 4 66.65 43.61 56.08
C THR A 4 66.72 42.77 54.79
N ILE A 5 66.11 41.58 54.80
CA ILE A 5 65.75 40.83 53.59
C ILE A 5 64.23 40.66 53.59
N ARG A 6 63.59 41.22 52.57
CA ARG A 6 62.18 41.01 52.22
C ARG A 6 62.09 39.73 51.38
N LEU A 7 61.20 38.81 51.74
CA LEU A 7 60.71 37.78 50.81
C LEU A 7 59.21 37.98 50.62
N ALA A 8 58.84 38.13 49.35
CA ALA A 8 57.49 38.39 48.86
C ALA A 8 56.63 37.13 48.94
N GLY A 9 55.39 37.29 49.41
CA GLY A 9 54.35 36.27 49.31
C GLY A 9 53.81 36.18 47.88
N VAL A 10 53.65 34.95 47.39
CA VAL A 10 52.85 34.63 46.21
C VAL A 10 51.76 33.66 46.69
N ALA A 11 50.54 34.18 46.80
CA ALA A 11 49.33 33.39 46.99
C ALA A 11 48.90 32.85 45.63
N VAL A 12 48.97 31.53 45.44
CA VAL A 12 48.43 30.85 44.26
C VAL A 12 46.94 30.61 44.52
N LEU A 13 46.07 31.41 43.89
CA LEU A 13 44.64 31.08 43.77
C LEU A 13 44.48 29.97 42.73
N ALA A 14 44.14 28.77 43.19
CA ALA A 14 43.66 27.70 42.33
C ALA A 14 42.19 27.99 41.93
N ALA A 15 41.99 28.56 40.75
CA ALA A 15 40.67 28.64 40.13
C ALA A 15 40.28 27.26 39.59
N GLY A 16 39.47 26.52 40.35
CA GLY A 16 38.88 25.26 39.89
C GLY A 16 37.78 25.54 38.87
N THR A 17 38.06 25.29 37.58
CA THR A 17 37.04 25.22 36.54
C THR A 17 36.22 23.94 36.71
N ILE A 18 34.98 24.06 37.17
CA ILE A 18 34.00 22.97 37.11
C ILE A 18 33.61 22.82 35.65
N ALA A 19 34.16 21.80 34.97
CA ALA A 19 33.66 21.36 33.68
C ALA A 19 32.28 20.74 33.89
N ALA A 20 31.22 21.46 33.53
CA ALA A 20 29.89 20.89 33.41
C ALA A 20 29.91 19.87 32.29
N ILE A 21 29.91 18.58 32.64
CA ILE A 21 29.70 17.49 31.68
C ILE A 21 28.22 17.57 31.29
N GLY A 22 27.94 18.19 30.16
CA GLY A 22 26.60 18.15 29.56
C GLY A 22 26.25 16.70 29.25
N ALA A 23 25.14 16.22 29.80
CA ALA A 23 24.55 14.96 29.37
C ALA A 23 24.26 15.05 27.86
N PRO A 24 24.39 13.95 27.09
CA PRO A 24 24.01 13.96 25.69
C PRO A 24 22.51 14.25 25.63
N THR A 25 22.15 15.40 25.08
CA THR A 25 20.78 15.65 24.63
C THR A 25 20.49 14.62 23.55
N VAL A 26 19.63 13.65 23.84
CA VAL A 26 19.05 12.78 22.81
C VAL A 26 18.23 13.71 21.91
N GLY A 27 18.87 14.22 20.86
CA GLY A 27 18.25 15.12 19.91
C GLY A 27 17.14 14.36 19.20
N ALA A 28 15.93 14.93 19.18
CA ALA A 28 14.89 14.48 18.28
C ALA A 28 15.48 14.39 16.86
N GLU A 29 15.33 13.24 16.20
CA GLU A 29 15.81 13.11 14.83
C GLU A 29 15.21 14.21 13.96
N PRO A 30 15.97 14.77 13.00
CA PRO A 30 15.45 15.76 12.08
C PRO A 30 14.25 15.17 11.32
N VAL A 31 13.12 15.89 11.31
CA VAL A 31 11.95 15.51 10.51
C VAL A 31 12.35 15.49 9.03
N SER A 32 12.04 14.39 8.32
CA SER A 32 12.32 14.27 6.89
C SER A 32 11.60 15.36 6.08
N PRO A 33 12.29 16.06 5.15
CA PRO A 33 11.64 17.00 4.23
C PRO A 33 10.51 16.36 3.42
N ASP A 34 10.63 15.08 3.05
CA ASP A 34 9.61 14.36 2.29
C ASP A 34 8.33 14.15 3.13
N LEU A 35 8.47 13.95 4.44
CA LEU A 35 7.34 13.85 5.36
C LEU A 35 6.62 15.19 5.48
N VAL A 36 7.37 16.29 5.61
CA VAL A 36 6.80 17.64 5.67
C VAL A 36 6.05 17.95 4.38
N ALA A 37 6.66 17.73 3.22
CA ALA A 37 6.03 17.95 1.92
C ALA A 37 4.75 17.11 1.75
N ALA A 38 4.74 15.87 2.24
CA ALA A 38 3.55 15.02 2.24
C ALA A 38 2.44 15.59 3.16
N MET A 39 2.78 16.04 4.37
CA MET A 39 1.81 16.67 5.28
C MET A 39 1.25 17.96 4.71
N GLU A 40 2.06 18.79 4.05
CA GLU A 40 1.59 20.01 3.39
C GLU A 40 0.59 19.68 2.29
N ARG A 41 0.92 18.70 1.43
CA ARG A 41 0.06 18.26 0.33
C ARG A 41 -1.26 17.65 0.82
N ASP A 42 -1.19 16.74 1.81
CA ASP A 42 -2.32 15.88 2.18
C ASP A 42 -3.21 16.50 3.25
N LEU A 43 -2.65 17.31 4.16
CA LEU A 43 -3.39 17.96 5.24
C LEU A 43 -3.69 19.43 4.96
N GLY A 44 -3.11 20.01 3.90
CA GLY A 44 -3.32 21.41 3.53
C GLY A 44 -2.74 22.41 4.55
N ILE A 45 -1.66 22.04 5.23
CA ILE A 45 -0.97 22.88 6.23
C ILE A 45 0.36 23.40 5.68
N SER A 46 0.94 24.43 6.28
CA SER A 46 2.30 24.89 5.91
C SER A 46 3.39 24.02 6.54
N ALA A 47 4.61 24.06 5.99
CA ALA A 47 5.76 23.38 6.56
C ALA A 47 5.98 23.73 8.05
N GLN A 48 5.81 25.00 8.41
CA GLN A 48 5.89 25.45 9.80
C GLN A 48 4.80 24.81 10.68
N GLN A 49 3.57 24.74 10.18
CA GLN A 49 2.47 24.07 10.87
C GLN A 49 2.70 22.56 10.99
N ALA A 50 3.26 21.90 9.97
CA ALA A 50 3.62 20.49 10.01
C ALA A 50 4.67 20.20 11.09
N HIS A 51 5.73 21.01 11.17
CA HIS A 51 6.73 20.88 12.24
C HIS A 51 6.12 21.09 13.63
N ALA A 52 5.30 22.12 13.80
CA ALA A 52 4.60 22.38 15.06
C ALA A 52 3.68 21.21 15.44
N ARG A 53 2.94 20.67 14.47
CA ARG A 53 2.03 19.55 14.64
C ARG A 53 2.76 18.29 15.11
N LEU A 54 3.86 17.93 14.46
CA LEU A 54 4.67 16.77 14.85
C LEU A 54 5.22 16.91 16.27
N ALA A 55 5.65 18.11 16.68
CA ALA A 55 6.10 18.37 18.04
C ALA A 55 4.98 18.26 19.09
N GLN A 56 3.78 18.75 18.75
CA GLN A 56 2.58 18.62 19.58
C GLN A 56 2.14 17.16 19.72
N GLU A 57 2.10 16.40 18.62
CA GLU A 57 1.75 14.98 18.61
C GLU A 57 2.76 14.15 19.42
N ALA A 58 4.06 14.44 19.30
CA ALA A 58 5.08 13.79 20.13
C ALA A 58 4.87 14.06 21.64
N THR A 59 4.41 15.26 22.00
CA THR A 59 4.07 15.59 23.39
C THR A 59 2.81 14.88 23.84
N ALA A 60 1.79 14.84 22.98
CA ALA A 60 0.54 14.14 23.21
C ALA A 60 0.75 12.63 23.42
N MET A 61 1.56 11.97 22.59
CA MET A 61 1.86 10.54 22.76
C MET A 61 2.53 10.21 24.10
N ARG A 62 3.40 11.10 24.61
CA ARG A 62 4.01 10.93 25.94
C ARG A 62 2.99 11.09 27.07
N ALA A 63 2.15 12.13 26.99
CA ALA A 63 1.11 12.38 27.96
C ALA A 63 0.06 11.25 27.96
N ASP A 64 -0.32 10.73 26.79
CA ASP A 64 -1.24 9.61 26.66
C ASP A 64 -0.69 8.34 27.32
N ALA A 65 0.57 7.98 27.03
CA ALA A 65 1.21 6.81 27.63
C ALA A 65 1.32 6.92 29.17
N GLU A 66 1.46 8.12 29.73
CA GLU A 66 1.46 8.36 31.17
C GLU A 66 0.04 8.29 31.76
N LEU A 67 -0.89 9.01 31.16
CA LEU A 67 -2.26 9.18 31.66
C LEU A 67 -3.04 7.86 31.59
N SER A 68 -2.95 7.10 30.49
CA SER A 68 -3.58 5.79 30.35
C SER A 68 -3.24 4.82 31.50
N ARG A 69 -1.97 4.78 31.93
CA ARG A 69 -1.52 3.97 33.07
C ARG A 69 -1.97 4.53 34.41
N SER A 70 -1.92 5.86 34.55
CA SER A 70 -2.09 6.51 35.83
C SER A 70 -3.56 6.71 36.23
N LEU A 71 -4.46 6.81 35.26
CA LEU A 71 -5.91 6.99 35.46
C LEU A 71 -6.60 5.65 35.70
N GLY A 72 -6.07 4.55 35.14
CA GLY A 72 -6.60 3.22 35.37
C GLY A 72 -8.05 3.11 34.93
N GLU A 73 -8.92 2.71 35.86
CA GLU A 73 -10.35 2.45 35.60
C GLU A 73 -11.15 3.67 35.14
N SER A 74 -10.73 4.89 35.50
CA SER A 74 -11.43 6.09 35.07
C SER A 74 -11.04 6.57 33.68
N PHE A 75 -10.04 5.94 33.03
CA PHE A 75 -9.57 6.34 31.71
C PHE A 75 -10.65 6.04 30.65
N GLY A 76 -11.18 7.10 30.04
CA GLY A 76 -12.19 7.07 28.97
C GLY A 76 -11.62 7.06 27.55
N GLY A 77 -10.30 6.88 27.41
CA GLY A 77 -9.59 6.99 26.15
C GLY A 77 -9.05 8.40 25.89
N SER A 78 -8.28 8.56 24.82
CA SER A 78 -7.73 9.85 24.42
C SER A 78 -7.73 10.04 22.90
N TYR A 79 -7.69 11.29 22.45
CA TYR A 79 -7.53 11.64 21.04
C TYR A 79 -6.76 12.96 20.89
N PHE A 80 -6.10 13.15 19.75
CA PHE A 80 -5.42 14.41 19.45
C PHE A 80 -6.37 15.38 18.74
N ASP A 81 -6.64 16.53 19.35
CA ASP A 81 -7.34 17.63 18.70
C ASP A 81 -6.36 18.40 17.83
N ALA A 82 -6.47 18.16 16.52
CA ALA A 82 -5.71 18.78 15.47
C ALA A 82 -5.76 20.31 15.47
N ALA A 83 -6.92 20.89 15.73
CA ALA A 83 -7.16 22.33 15.66
C ALA A 83 -6.62 23.04 16.89
N ARG A 84 -6.66 22.37 18.06
CA ARG A 84 -6.12 22.88 19.32
C ARG A 84 -4.64 22.55 19.53
N GLY A 85 -4.11 21.56 18.80
CA GLY A 85 -2.75 21.06 18.97
C GLY A 85 -2.54 20.39 20.32
N LYS A 86 -3.57 19.71 20.85
CA LYS A 86 -3.57 19.13 22.21
C LYS A 86 -4.14 17.72 22.26
N LEU A 87 -3.63 16.93 23.19
CA LEU A 87 -4.29 15.70 23.61
C LEU A 87 -5.54 16.04 24.42
N VAL A 88 -6.67 15.42 24.07
CA VAL A 88 -7.88 15.38 24.89
C VAL A 88 -7.98 14.00 25.51
N VAL A 89 -8.19 13.93 26.82
CA VAL A 89 -8.32 12.68 27.58
C VAL A 89 -9.68 12.63 28.25
N GLY A 90 -10.43 11.58 27.91
CA GLY A 90 -11.67 11.21 28.57
C GLY A 90 -11.39 10.68 29.97
N VAL A 91 -12.13 11.15 30.96
CA VAL A 91 -12.18 10.57 32.31
C VAL A 91 -13.64 10.35 32.71
N THR A 92 -13.97 9.25 33.36
CA THR A 92 -15.32 9.03 33.90
C THR A 92 -15.56 9.78 35.21
N GLU A 93 -14.48 10.09 35.93
CA GLU A 93 -14.52 10.78 37.21
C GLU A 93 -14.01 12.22 37.11
N GLN A 94 -14.83 13.18 37.55
CA GLN A 94 -14.47 14.61 37.53
C GLN A 94 -13.20 14.93 38.33
N ALA A 95 -12.90 14.13 39.36
CA ALA A 95 -11.73 14.28 40.22
C ALA A 95 -10.41 14.09 39.45
N ASP A 96 -10.40 13.25 38.43
CA ASP A 96 -9.21 12.91 37.66
C ASP A 96 -8.86 13.95 36.58
N ALA A 97 -9.78 14.87 36.29
CA ALA A 97 -9.55 15.95 35.33
C ALA A 97 -8.38 16.86 35.74
N ALA A 98 -8.06 16.97 37.03
CA ALA A 98 -6.91 17.73 37.50
C ALA A 98 -5.58 17.08 37.08
N LYS A 99 -5.51 15.74 37.14
CA LYS A 99 -4.34 14.95 36.77
C LYS A 99 -4.04 15.06 35.27
N VAL A 100 -5.07 14.99 34.44
CA VAL A 100 -4.98 15.19 32.98
C VAL A 100 -4.40 16.56 32.65
N ARG A 101 -4.92 17.63 33.27
CA ARG A 101 -4.43 19.00 33.03
C ARG A 101 -2.99 19.21 33.52
N ALA A 102 -2.61 18.57 34.63
CA ALA A 102 -1.24 18.63 35.14
C ALA A 102 -0.22 18.01 34.16
N ALA A 103 -0.64 17.00 33.38
CA ALA A 103 0.16 16.41 32.31
C ALA A 103 0.12 17.21 30.99
N GLY A 104 -0.49 18.41 30.98
CA GLY A 104 -0.54 19.29 29.81
C GLY A 104 -1.63 18.95 28.78
N ALA A 105 -2.49 17.98 29.07
CA ALA A 105 -3.62 17.59 28.22
C ALA A 105 -4.92 18.31 28.61
N GLU A 106 -5.91 18.25 27.73
CA GLU A 106 -7.28 18.71 27.98
C GLU A 106 -8.11 17.55 28.54
N ALA A 107 -8.88 17.80 29.59
CA ALA A 107 -9.73 16.78 30.21
C ALA A 107 -11.17 16.91 29.74
N ALA A 108 -11.77 15.80 29.33
CA ALA A 108 -13.20 15.69 29.02
C ALA A 108 -13.82 14.67 29.97
N VAL A 109 -14.94 15.01 30.62
CA VAL A 109 -15.69 14.02 31.40
C VAL A 109 -16.59 13.24 30.44
N VAL A 110 -16.47 11.92 30.45
CA VAL A 110 -17.17 11.02 29.52
C VAL A 110 -17.98 9.97 30.27
N PRO A 111 -19.08 9.47 29.69
CA PRO A 111 -19.97 8.53 30.37
C PRO A 111 -19.40 7.12 30.51
N ASN A 112 -18.45 6.70 29.65
CA ASN A 112 -17.93 5.33 29.64
C ASN A 112 -16.40 5.34 29.76
N SER A 113 -15.87 4.39 30.51
CA SER A 113 -14.44 4.08 30.49
C SER A 113 -14.06 3.40 29.17
N LEU A 114 -12.80 3.51 28.77
CA LEU A 114 -12.28 2.81 27.60
C LEU A 114 -12.44 1.29 27.75
N ARG A 115 -12.27 0.77 28.98
CA ARG A 115 -12.44 -0.65 29.29
C ARG A 115 -13.87 -1.14 29.03
N GLU A 116 -14.87 -0.33 29.37
CA GLU A 116 -16.28 -0.66 29.08
C GLU A 116 -16.55 -0.63 27.58
N LEU A 117 -16.05 0.38 26.86
CA LEU A 117 -16.19 0.48 25.41
C LEU A 117 -15.50 -0.69 24.68
N ASP A 118 -14.31 -1.08 25.11
CA ASP A 118 -13.57 -2.22 24.59
C ASP A 118 -14.30 -3.54 24.87
N ALA A 119 -14.94 -3.69 26.04
CA ALA A 119 -15.75 -4.86 26.35
C ALA A 119 -16.99 -4.96 25.43
N THR A 120 -17.67 -3.85 25.16
CA THR A 120 -18.77 -3.80 24.19
C THR A 120 -18.27 -4.12 22.77
N LYS A 121 -17.13 -3.57 22.34
CA LYS A 121 -16.52 -3.90 21.04
C LYS A 121 -16.15 -5.39 20.96
N ALA A 122 -15.59 -5.97 22.01
CA ALA A 122 -15.25 -7.40 22.04
C ALA A 122 -16.49 -8.30 21.94
N ALA A 123 -17.63 -7.88 22.49
CA ALA A 123 -18.90 -8.57 22.29
C ALA A 123 -19.37 -8.54 20.83
N LEU A 124 -19.17 -7.43 20.12
CA LEU A 124 -19.42 -7.35 18.67
C LEU A 124 -18.44 -8.23 17.87
N ASP A 125 -17.16 -8.22 18.23
CA ASP A 125 -16.13 -9.09 17.61
C ASP A 125 -16.53 -10.57 17.70
N ALA A 126 -17.12 -11.00 18.83
CA ALA A 126 -17.61 -12.37 19.01
C ALA A 126 -18.84 -12.73 18.14
N MET A 127 -19.49 -11.73 17.54
CA MET A 127 -20.66 -11.90 16.68
C MET A 127 -20.36 -11.74 15.19
N ASP A 128 -19.09 -11.53 14.81
CA ASP A 128 -18.64 -11.24 13.44
C ASP A 128 -19.20 -12.19 12.39
N ALA A 129 -19.16 -13.51 12.64
CA ALA A 129 -19.67 -14.52 11.71
C ALA A 129 -21.18 -14.38 11.38
N ALA A 130 -21.94 -13.67 12.21
CA ALA A 130 -23.37 -13.39 12.01
C ALA A 130 -23.63 -12.00 11.41
N ALA A 131 -22.61 -11.18 11.19
CA ALA A 131 -22.74 -9.85 10.60
C ALA A 131 -23.10 -9.94 9.11
N PRO A 132 -24.19 -9.30 8.66
CA PRO A 132 -24.51 -9.19 7.24
C PRO A 132 -23.47 -8.35 6.48
N ALA A 133 -23.34 -8.55 5.17
CA ALA A 133 -22.37 -7.83 4.34
C ALA A 133 -22.58 -6.30 4.28
N SER A 134 -23.78 -5.83 4.62
CA SER A 134 -24.11 -4.40 4.78
C SER A 134 -23.49 -3.78 6.03
N VAL A 135 -23.11 -4.58 7.03
CA VAL A 135 -22.33 -4.12 8.19
C VAL A 135 -20.87 -4.05 7.77
N THR A 136 -20.33 -2.85 7.66
CA THR A 136 -19.00 -2.62 7.09
C THR A 136 -17.89 -2.56 8.14
N GLY A 137 -18.25 -2.48 9.42
CA GLY A 137 -17.32 -2.60 10.55
C GLY A 137 -17.90 -2.04 11.85
N TRP A 138 -17.11 -2.10 12.91
CA TRP A 138 -17.40 -1.45 14.19
C TRP A 138 -16.11 -1.06 14.93
N TYR A 139 -16.17 0.01 15.73
CA TYR A 139 -15.02 0.55 16.46
C TYR A 139 -15.44 1.33 17.70
N VAL A 140 -14.49 1.54 18.62
CA VAL A 140 -14.64 2.47 19.75
C VAL A 140 -14.39 3.89 19.25
N ASP A 141 -15.41 4.75 19.31
CA ASP A 141 -15.31 6.17 19.02
C ASP A 141 -15.05 6.95 20.31
N VAL A 142 -13.77 7.16 20.62
CA VAL A 142 -13.33 7.84 21.85
C VAL A 142 -13.93 9.25 21.99
N PRO A 143 -13.92 10.13 20.96
CA PRO A 143 -14.52 11.46 21.07
C PRO A 143 -15.99 11.48 21.53
N SER A 144 -16.80 10.52 21.08
CA SER A 144 -18.21 10.43 21.49
C SER A 144 -18.45 9.46 22.65
N SER A 145 -17.40 8.82 23.17
CA SER A 145 -17.48 7.82 24.25
C SER A 145 -18.48 6.70 23.93
N SER A 146 -18.42 6.18 22.70
CA SER A 146 -19.39 5.22 22.17
C SER A 146 -18.74 4.09 21.36
N VAL A 147 -19.48 3.03 21.05
CA VAL A 147 -19.08 2.02 20.06
C VAL A 147 -19.92 2.22 18.80
N VAL A 148 -19.28 2.52 17.68
CA VAL A 148 -19.98 2.79 16.43
C VAL A 148 -20.00 1.55 15.57
N VAL A 149 -21.18 1.18 15.05
CA VAL A 149 -21.37 0.15 14.01
C VAL A 149 -21.66 0.87 12.69
N SER A 150 -20.79 0.68 11.70
CA SER A 150 -20.90 1.27 10.38
C SER A 150 -21.71 0.36 9.45
N VAL A 151 -22.68 0.92 8.73
CA VAL A 151 -23.52 0.18 7.78
C VAL A 151 -23.62 0.89 6.43
N ASN A 152 -23.54 0.13 5.34
CA ASN A 152 -23.78 0.60 3.98
C ASN A 152 -25.00 -0.14 3.40
N GLY A 153 -26.18 0.46 3.57
CA GLY A 153 -27.48 -0.15 3.28
C GLY A 153 -28.06 -0.92 4.47
N ARG A 154 -29.39 -1.11 4.46
CA ARG A 154 -30.12 -1.82 5.51
C ARG A 154 -31.14 -2.77 4.91
N ASP A 155 -31.19 -3.96 5.47
CA ASP A 155 -32.24 -4.96 5.26
C ASP A 155 -32.64 -5.57 6.61
N ALA A 156 -33.61 -6.49 6.60
CA ALA A 156 -34.09 -7.13 7.82
C ALA A 156 -33.00 -7.90 8.58
N ALA A 157 -32.00 -8.45 7.88
CA ALA A 157 -30.87 -9.13 8.52
C ALA A 157 -29.94 -8.12 9.22
N THR A 158 -29.70 -6.98 8.58
CA THR A 158 -28.94 -5.85 9.13
C THR A 158 -29.61 -5.35 10.41
N ASP A 159 -30.91 -5.07 10.37
CA ASP A 159 -31.63 -4.56 11.53
C ASP A 159 -31.61 -5.58 12.70
N ALA A 160 -31.79 -6.87 12.40
CA ALA A 160 -31.68 -7.93 13.42
C ALA A 160 -30.26 -8.04 14.03
N PHE A 161 -29.20 -7.81 13.26
CA PHE A 161 -27.85 -7.73 13.78
C PHE A 161 -27.66 -6.48 14.66
N LEU A 162 -28.16 -5.33 14.20
CA LEU A 162 -28.06 -4.06 14.92
C LEU A 162 -28.80 -4.09 16.27
N ASP A 163 -29.92 -4.81 16.37
CA ASP A 163 -30.64 -4.98 17.64
C ASP A 163 -29.81 -5.79 18.64
N LYS A 164 -29.13 -6.85 18.18
CA LYS A 164 -28.20 -7.61 19.04
C LYS A 164 -26.97 -6.78 19.40
N ALA A 165 -26.47 -5.97 18.47
CA ALA A 165 -25.35 -5.07 18.72
C ALA A 165 -25.69 -4.06 19.82
N LYS A 166 -26.87 -3.43 19.76
CA LYS A 166 -27.35 -2.52 20.81
C LYS A 166 -27.56 -3.23 22.15
N ALA A 167 -27.97 -4.49 22.14
CA ALA A 167 -28.08 -5.29 23.36
C ALA A 167 -26.72 -5.63 24.00
N ALA A 168 -25.60 -5.49 23.27
CA ALA A 168 -24.26 -5.67 23.80
C ALA A 168 -23.75 -4.48 24.64
N GLY A 169 -24.38 -3.31 24.53
CA GLY A 169 -24.08 -2.15 25.37
C GLY A 169 -24.85 -0.90 24.96
N ASP A 170 -25.28 -0.12 25.94
CA ASP A 170 -26.04 1.12 25.73
C ASP A 170 -25.23 2.21 24.99
N SER A 171 -23.90 2.05 24.94
CA SER A 171 -22.97 2.92 24.22
C SER A 171 -22.93 2.66 22.70
N VAL A 172 -23.66 1.66 22.19
CA VAL A 172 -23.65 1.33 20.76
C VAL A 172 -24.45 2.34 19.94
N ARG A 173 -23.82 2.90 18.91
CA ARG A 173 -24.41 3.80 17.93
C ARG A 173 -24.30 3.21 16.53
N VAL A 174 -25.29 3.48 15.69
CA VAL A 174 -25.23 3.07 14.28
C VAL A 174 -24.91 4.27 13.41
N GLN A 175 -23.95 4.11 12.51
CA GLN A 175 -23.55 5.11 11.53
C GLN A 175 -23.80 4.57 10.13
N GLU A 176 -24.61 5.26 9.34
CA GLU A 176 -24.71 4.98 7.92
C GLU A 176 -23.50 5.59 7.21
N VAL A 177 -22.83 4.77 6.40
CA VAL A 177 -21.64 5.15 5.65
C VAL A 177 -21.85 4.83 4.17
N ALA A 178 -21.21 5.63 3.31
CA ALA A 178 -21.20 5.36 1.87
C ALA A 178 -20.13 4.33 1.46
N GLU A 179 -19.18 4.06 2.36
CA GLU A 179 -18.02 3.23 2.07
C GLU A 179 -18.23 1.77 2.49
N SER A 180 -17.68 0.86 1.67
CA SER A 180 -17.50 -0.55 2.01
C SER A 180 -16.03 -0.89 1.80
N PRO A 181 -15.25 -1.07 2.88
CA PRO A 181 -13.84 -1.39 2.77
C PRO A 181 -13.62 -2.65 1.93
N ARG A 182 -12.54 -2.64 1.15
CA ARG A 182 -12.11 -3.77 0.35
C ARG A 182 -10.59 -3.87 0.37
N PRO A 183 -10.01 -5.06 0.18
CA PRO A 183 -8.58 -5.17 -0.02
C PRO A 183 -8.12 -4.36 -1.25
N LEU A 184 -6.95 -3.74 -1.14
CA LEU A 184 -6.33 -2.95 -2.23
C LEU A 184 -5.13 -3.72 -2.78
N TYR A 185 -5.32 -4.44 -3.87
CA TYR A 185 -4.25 -5.12 -4.59
C TYR A 185 -3.89 -4.37 -5.87
N ASN A 186 -2.64 -4.46 -6.30
CA ASN A 186 -2.18 -3.86 -7.55
C ASN A 186 -2.06 -4.93 -8.63
N VAL A 187 -2.36 -4.55 -9.87
CA VAL A 187 -1.98 -5.30 -11.07
C VAL A 187 -0.74 -4.63 -11.64
N VAL A 188 0.38 -5.34 -11.68
CA VAL A 188 1.67 -4.85 -12.16
C VAL A 188 2.20 -5.82 -13.22
N GLY A 189 2.75 -5.30 -14.32
CA GLY A 189 3.39 -6.12 -15.35
C GLY A 189 4.54 -6.96 -14.79
N GLY A 190 4.63 -8.23 -15.17
CA GLY A 190 5.59 -9.19 -14.65
C GLY A 190 5.04 -10.07 -13.53
N ASP A 191 4.12 -9.57 -12.70
CA ASP A 191 3.59 -10.32 -11.56
C ASP A 191 2.87 -11.61 -11.98
N ALA A 192 2.89 -12.60 -11.09
CA ALA A 192 2.20 -13.87 -11.32
C ALA A 192 0.68 -13.69 -11.31
N TYR A 193 0.00 -14.45 -12.17
CA TYR A 193 -1.40 -14.80 -11.99
C TYR A 193 -1.58 -16.29 -12.27
N TYR A 194 -2.63 -16.88 -11.70
CA TYR A 194 -2.90 -18.30 -11.76
C TYR A 194 -4.26 -18.58 -12.35
N MET A 195 -4.35 -19.67 -13.13
CA MET A 195 -5.57 -20.07 -13.84
C MET A 195 -5.80 -21.59 -13.85
N GLY A 196 -5.08 -22.33 -12.99
CA GLY A 196 -4.81 -23.78 -13.09
C GLY A 196 -3.36 -24.13 -13.47
N GLY A 197 -2.49 -23.12 -13.40
CA GLY A 197 -1.13 -23.02 -13.93
C GLY A 197 -0.65 -21.59 -13.67
N ARG A 198 0.58 -21.23 -14.06
CA ARG A 198 1.16 -19.90 -13.80
C ARG A 198 1.49 -19.21 -15.11
N CYS A 199 1.04 -17.96 -15.24
CA CYS A 199 1.52 -17.01 -16.24
C CYS A 199 1.83 -15.68 -15.56
N SER A 200 2.33 -14.73 -16.34
CA SER A 200 2.74 -13.40 -15.87
C SER A 200 1.89 -12.33 -16.52
N VAL A 201 1.57 -11.28 -15.76
CA VAL A 201 0.84 -10.11 -16.27
C VAL A 201 1.68 -9.40 -17.33
N GLY A 202 1.09 -9.04 -18.47
CA GLY A 202 1.76 -8.26 -19.50
C GLY A 202 1.73 -6.77 -19.19
N PHE A 203 0.61 -6.10 -19.46
CA PHE A 203 0.46 -4.68 -19.15
C PHE A 203 -0.95 -4.38 -18.66
N SER A 204 -1.06 -3.49 -17.67
CA SER A 204 -2.33 -2.95 -17.24
C SER A 204 -3.01 -2.16 -18.35
N VAL A 205 -4.31 -2.41 -18.52
CA VAL A 205 -5.14 -1.78 -19.55
C VAL A 205 -6.52 -1.39 -19.02
N ARG A 206 -7.20 -0.54 -19.78
CA ARG A 206 -8.64 -0.30 -19.68
C ARG A 206 -9.31 -0.51 -21.03
N SER A 207 -10.47 -1.14 -21.01
CA SER A 207 -11.36 -1.16 -22.18
C SER A 207 -11.97 0.22 -22.45
N SER A 208 -12.61 0.37 -23.61
CA SER A 208 -13.41 1.54 -23.95
C SER A 208 -14.53 1.85 -22.96
N SER A 209 -15.07 0.84 -22.26
CA SER A 209 -16.06 1.00 -21.19
C SER A 209 -15.46 1.34 -19.83
N GLY A 210 -14.13 1.47 -19.73
CA GLY A 210 -13.41 1.73 -18.49
C GLY A 210 -13.10 0.48 -17.65
N GLN A 211 -13.50 -0.71 -18.09
CA GLN A 211 -13.22 -1.97 -17.39
C GLN A 211 -11.71 -2.15 -17.21
N ALA A 212 -11.29 -2.25 -15.96
CA ALA A 212 -9.90 -2.51 -15.57
C ALA A 212 -9.48 -3.93 -15.96
N GLY A 213 -8.23 -4.08 -16.39
CA GLY A 213 -7.68 -5.38 -16.74
C GLY A 213 -6.19 -5.36 -17.01
N PHE A 214 -5.71 -6.46 -17.60
CA PHE A 214 -4.37 -6.57 -18.15
C PHE A 214 -4.37 -7.42 -19.42
N VAL A 215 -3.41 -7.14 -20.32
CA VAL A 215 -3.09 -8.02 -21.45
C VAL A 215 -2.10 -9.09 -21.03
N THR A 216 -2.20 -10.26 -21.65
CA THR A 216 -1.36 -11.44 -21.41
C THR A 216 -1.28 -12.28 -22.70
N ALA A 217 -0.62 -13.45 -22.66
CA ALA A 217 -0.56 -14.38 -23.78
C ALA A 217 -1.87 -15.18 -23.94
N GLY A 218 -2.21 -15.50 -25.18
CA GLY A 218 -3.42 -16.25 -25.54
C GLY A 218 -3.37 -17.70 -25.08
N HIS A 219 -2.20 -18.34 -25.17
CA HIS A 219 -2.03 -19.74 -24.74
C HIS A 219 -2.21 -19.94 -23.22
N CYS A 220 -2.20 -18.86 -22.42
CA CYS A 220 -2.39 -18.94 -20.97
C CYS A 220 -3.84 -19.22 -20.56
N GLY A 221 -4.83 -19.16 -21.45
CA GLY A 221 -6.22 -19.39 -21.07
C GLY A 221 -7.21 -19.03 -22.16
N THR A 222 -8.45 -19.51 -22.03
CA THR A 222 -9.53 -19.22 -22.98
C THR A 222 -10.55 -18.27 -22.37
N ARG A 223 -11.45 -17.72 -23.18
CA ARG A 223 -12.49 -16.82 -22.68
C ARG A 223 -13.32 -17.50 -21.58
N GLY A 224 -13.48 -16.82 -20.45
CA GLY A 224 -14.19 -17.32 -19.28
C GLY A 224 -13.31 -18.02 -18.24
N THR A 225 -12.05 -18.35 -18.56
CA THR A 225 -11.11 -18.88 -17.57
C THR A 225 -10.95 -17.89 -16.40
N ALA A 226 -11.23 -18.34 -15.18
CA ALA A 226 -11.05 -17.54 -13.98
C ALA A 226 -9.58 -17.45 -13.59
N VAL A 227 -9.19 -16.33 -12.97
CA VAL A 227 -7.82 -16.11 -12.50
C VAL A 227 -7.75 -15.66 -11.05
N SER A 228 -6.69 -16.08 -10.36
CA SER A 228 -6.24 -15.53 -9.08
C SER A 228 -4.91 -14.78 -9.27
N GLY A 229 -4.65 -13.78 -8.42
CA GLY A 229 -3.43 -12.98 -8.50
C GLY A 229 -2.22 -13.61 -7.85
N TYR A 230 -1.11 -12.86 -7.78
CA TYR A 230 0.14 -13.29 -7.14
C TYR A 230 -0.05 -13.79 -5.69
N ASN A 231 -1.07 -13.25 -5.00
CA ASN A 231 -1.47 -13.57 -3.63
C ASN A 231 -2.53 -14.68 -3.53
N GLN A 232 -2.82 -15.40 -4.62
CA GLN A 232 -3.85 -16.45 -4.71
C GLN A 232 -5.29 -15.97 -4.46
N VAL A 233 -5.55 -14.67 -4.40
CA VAL A 233 -6.90 -14.12 -4.26
C VAL A 233 -7.54 -13.98 -5.63
N ALA A 234 -8.86 -14.23 -5.71
CA ALA A 234 -9.64 -14.04 -6.92
C ALA A 234 -9.39 -12.66 -7.53
N MET A 235 -8.98 -12.65 -8.80
CA MET A 235 -8.57 -11.45 -9.52
C MET A 235 -9.52 -11.10 -10.65
N GLY A 236 -9.99 -12.08 -11.42
CA GLY A 236 -10.81 -11.79 -12.58
C GLY A 236 -11.01 -12.97 -13.51
N SER A 237 -11.23 -12.70 -14.79
CA SER A 237 -11.36 -13.73 -15.82
C SER A 237 -11.01 -13.23 -17.21
N PHE A 238 -10.58 -14.16 -18.07
CA PHE A 238 -10.27 -13.91 -19.47
C PHE A 238 -11.50 -13.45 -20.25
N GLN A 239 -11.42 -12.29 -20.89
CA GLN A 239 -12.51 -11.73 -21.69
C GLN A 239 -12.35 -12.02 -23.19
N GLY A 240 -11.11 -12.20 -23.63
CA GLY A 240 -10.76 -12.62 -24.98
C GLY A 240 -9.41 -13.33 -24.98
N SER A 241 -9.26 -14.32 -25.85
CA SER A 241 -8.01 -15.02 -26.10
C SER A 241 -7.94 -15.43 -27.57
N SER A 242 -6.76 -15.34 -28.16
CA SER A 242 -6.46 -15.79 -29.52
C SER A 242 -5.14 -16.53 -29.51
N PHE A 243 -5.21 -17.85 -29.68
CA PHE A 243 -4.09 -18.76 -29.84
C PHE A 243 -4.60 -20.10 -30.42
N PRO A 244 -3.96 -20.69 -31.45
CA PRO A 244 -2.79 -20.18 -32.21
C PRO A 244 -3.20 -19.08 -33.24
N ASN A 245 -2.39 -18.90 -34.29
CA ASN A 245 -2.35 -17.77 -35.25
C ASN A 245 -1.73 -16.50 -34.66
N ASN A 246 -2.27 -16.05 -33.53
CA ASN A 246 -1.72 -15.01 -32.69
C ASN A 246 -1.44 -15.59 -31.31
N ASP A 247 -0.87 -14.79 -30.40
CA ASP A 247 -0.72 -15.21 -29.01
C ASP A 247 -0.96 -14.05 -28.03
N TYR A 248 -2.20 -13.56 -28.00
CA TYR A 248 -2.64 -12.54 -27.05
C TYR A 248 -3.98 -12.87 -26.41
N ALA A 249 -4.16 -12.35 -25.21
CA ALA A 249 -5.40 -12.33 -24.47
C ALA A 249 -5.51 -11.05 -23.64
N TRP A 250 -6.70 -10.81 -23.10
CA TRP A 250 -6.86 -9.86 -22.00
C TRP A 250 -7.82 -10.39 -20.94
N VAL A 251 -7.53 -9.99 -19.72
CA VAL A 251 -8.23 -10.40 -18.50
C VAL A 251 -8.81 -9.14 -17.87
N SER A 252 -10.11 -9.13 -17.62
CA SER A 252 -10.74 -8.10 -16.78
C SER A 252 -10.53 -8.46 -15.31
N VAL A 253 -10.26 -7.46 -14.47
CA VAL A 253 -10.11 -7.66 -13.02
C VAL A 253 -11.31 -7.13 -12.24
N ASN A 254 -11.54 -7.72 -11.06
CA ASN A 254 -12.56 -7.27 -10.11
C ASN A 254 -12.12 -6.00 -9.36
N SER A 255 -13.02 -5.47 -8.54
CA SER A 255 -12.84 -4.22 -7.81
C SER A 255 -11.64 -4.24 -6.84
N ASN A 256 -11.24 -5.38 -6.29
CA ASN A 256 -10.12 -5.45 -5.33
C ASN A 256 -8.75 -5.20 -5.98
N TRP A 257 -8.67 -5.18 -7.31
CA TRP A 257 -7.43 -5.08 -8.07
C TRP A 257 -7.37 -3.78 -8.87
N THR A 258 -6.33 -2.99 -8.61
CA THR A 258 -6.11 -1.69 -9.24
C THR A 258 -5.00 -1.80 -10.27
N PRO A 259 -5.27 -1.54 -11.56
CA PRO A 259 -4.24 -1.49 -12.59
C PRO A 259 -3.23 -0.37 -12.34
N GLN A 260 -1.94 -0.68 -12.37
CA GLN A 260 -0.85 0.28 -12.21
C GLN A 260 -0.06 0.45 -13.52
N PRO A 261 0.47 1.65 -13.82
CA PRO A 261 1.26 1.90 -15.02
C PRO A 261 2.69 1.35 -14.89
N TRP A 262 2.86 0.17 -14.32
CA TRP A 262 4.14 -0.33 -13.81
C TRP A 262 4.46 -1.72 -14.36
N VAL A 263 5.76 -1.96 -14.56
CA VAL A 263 6.33 -3.29 -14.77
C VAL A 263 7.33 -3.56 -13.64
N ASN A 264 7.19 -4.69 -12.96
CA ASN A 264 8.00 -5.09 -11.82
C ASN A 264 9.45 -5.35 -12.27
N LEU A 265 10.42 -4.72 -11.60
CA LEU A 265 11.85 -4.92 -11.85
C LEU A 265 12.44 -6.06 -11.01
N TYR A 266 11.64 -6.70 -10.15
CA TYR A 266 12.05 -7.77 -9.23
C TYR A 266 13.16 -7.38 -8.24
N ASN A 267 13.34 -6.09 -7.99
CA ASN A 267 14.33 -5.53 -7.06
C ASN A 267 13.71 -4.54 -6.04
N GLY A 268 12.38 -4.60 -5.86
CA GLY A 268 11.62 -3.66 -5.01
C GLY A 268 11.24 -2.35 -5.72
N SER A 269 11.59 -2.17 -7.00
CA SER A 269 11.20 -1.03 -7.83
C SER A 269 10.38 -1.45 -9.05
N ALA A 270 9.83 -0.48 -9.77
CA ALA A 270 9.08 -0.69 -10.99
C ALA A 270 9.49 0.27 -12.11
N ARG A 271 9.28 -0.16 -13.36
CA ARG A 271 9.41 0.67 -14.55
C ARG A 271 8.06 1.25 -14.94
N VAL A 272 7.97 2.56 -15.04
CA VAL A 272 6.75 3.25 -15.50
C VAL A 272 6.55 3.04 -17.01
N VAL A 273 5.33 2.73 -17.39
CA VAL A 273 4.86 2.61 -18.77
C VAL A 273 4.25 3.95 -19.19
N SER A 274 4.77 4.56 -20.25
CA SER A 274 4.26 5.84 -20.77
C SER A 274 3.71 5.75 -22.19
N GLY A 275 3.90 4.63 -22.88
CA GLY A 275 3.42 4.45 -24.26
C GLY A 275 3.69 3.06 -24.82
N SER A 276 3.54 2.91 -26.14
CA SER A 276 3.75 1.64 -26.86
C SER A 276 4.37 1.83 -28.25
N SER A 277 5.27 2.81 -28.39
CA SER A 277 6.06 2.95 -29.62
C SER A 277 6.96 1.73 -29.81
N ALA A 278 6.82 1.07 -30.96
CA ALA A 278 7.56 -0.16 -31.27
C ALA A 278 9.05 0.13 -31.48
N ALA A 279 9.90 -0.65 -30.82
CA ALA A 279 11.35 -0.55 -30.93
C ALA A 279 11.85 -1.27 -32.20
N PRO A 280 12.73 -0.64 -33.01
CA PRO A 280 13.31 -1.28 -34.20
C PRO A 280 14.27 -2.42 -33.82
N VAL A 281 14.58 -3.28 -34.81
CA VAL A 281 15.64 -4.30 -34.68
C VAL A 281 16.95 -3.68 -34.19
N GLY A 282 17.64 -4.35 -33.27
CA GLY A 282 18.85 -3.90 -32.61
C GLY A 282 18.61 -3.10 -31.32
N SER A 283 17.38 -2.64 -31.06
CA SER A 283 17.07 -1.90 -29.83
C SER A 283 17.22 -2.77 -28.59
N SER A 284 17.71 -2.17 -27.50
CA SER A 284 17.68 -2.79 -26.18
C SER A 284 16.25 -3.00 -25.72
N ILE A 285 15.99 -4.15 -25.10
CA ILE A 285 14.67 -4.53 -24.61
C ILE A 285 14.81 -5.37 -23.36
N CYS A 286 13.88 -5.21 -22.42
CA CYS A 286 13.82 -5.99 -21.20
C CYS A 286 12.48 -6.71 -21.09
N ARG A 287 12.49 -7.86 -20.43
CA ARG A 287 11.32 -8.62 -20.04
C ARG A 287 11.13 -8.60 -18.54
N SER A 288 9.88 -8.80 -18.10
CA SER A 288 9.54 -9.12 -16.73
C SER A 288 8.61 -10.34 -16.70
N GLY A 289 8.88 -11.31 -15.82
CA GLY A 289 8.06 -12.51 -15.66
C GLY A 289 8.21 -13.16 -14.28
N SER A 290 7.16 -13.86 -13.86
CA SER A 290 7.01 -14.45 -12.53
C SER A 290 7.97 -15.59 -12.20
N THR A 291 8.71 -16.11 -13.18
CA THR A 291 9.63 -17.24 -12.98
C THR A 291 11.07 -16.77 -12.91
N THR A 292 11.50 -15.98 -13.89
CA THR A 292 12.90 -15.56 -14.01
C THR A 292 13.13 -14.10 -13.62
N GLY A 293 12.05 -13.33 -13.40
CA GLY A 293 12.13 -11.94 -13.00
C GLY A 293 12.47 -11.02 -14.18
N TRP A 294 13.46 -10.14 -13.98
CA TRP A 294 13.82 -9.09 -14.92
C TRP A 294 15.09 -9.42 -15.71
N HIS A 295 14.97 -9.53 -17.04
CA HIS A 295 16.08 -9.84 -17.93
C HIS A 295 16.08 -8.93 -19.16
N CYS A 296 17.26 -8.62 -19.69
CA CYS A 296 17.40 -7.72 -20.84
C CYS A 296 18.24 -8.32 -21.96
N GLY A 297 18.12 -7.72 -23.14
CA GLY A 297 18.80 -8.11 -24.37
C GLY A 297 18.43 -7.15 -25.48
N SER A 298 18.25 -7.67 -26.69
CA SER A 298 18.00 -6.90 -27.91
C SER A 298 16.92 -7.52 -28.79
N VAL A 299 16.20 -6.68 -29.51
CA VAL A 299 15.33 -7.09 -30.61
C VAL A 299 16.17 -7.62 -31.77
N GLN A 300 15.92 -8.86 -32.20
CA GLN A 300 16.71 -9.52 -33.27
C GLN A 300 15.98 -9.52 -34.62
N ALA A 301 14.66 -9.70 -34.61
CA ALA A 301 13.86 -9.72 -35.82
C ALA A 301 12.39 -9.40 -35.50
N LEU A 302 11.71 -8.74 -36.43
CA LEU A 302 10.27 -8.49 -36.39
C LEU A 302 9.54 -9.47 -37.32
N ASN A 303 8.22 -9.55 -37.19
CA ASN A 303 7.32 -10.31 -38.07
C ASN A 303 7.76 -11.78 -38.29
N GLN A 304 8.09 -12.46 -37.21
CA GLN A 304 8.50 -13.86 -37.21
C GLN A 304 7.29 -14.79 -37.18
N THR A 305 7.40 -15.87 -37.93
CA THR A 305 6.45 -16.99 -37.88
C THR A 305 7.08 -18.13 -37.08
N VAL A 306 6.41 -18.57 -36.03
CA VAL A 306 6.86 -19.65 -35.14
C VAL A 306 5.84 -20.78 -35.19
N ARG A 307 6.33 -22.02 -35.33
CA ARG A 307 5.50 -23.23 -35.37
C ARG A 307 5.54 -23.92 -34.02
N TYR A 308 4.55 -23.67 -33.17
CA TYR A 308 4.35 -24.40 -31.92
C TYR A 308 3.66 -25.75 -32.17
N ALA A 309 3.60 -26.60 -31.14
CA ALA A 309 2.94 -27.90 -31.22
C ALA A 309 1.41 -27.74 -31.43
N GLU A 310 0.83 -26.70 -30.85
CA GLU A 310 -0.59 -26.35 -30.89
C GLU A 310 -0.99 -25.65 -32.19
N GLY A 311 -0.03 -25.07 -32.91
CA GLY A 311 -0.25 -24.38 -34.17
C GLY A 311 0.79 -23.33 -34.51
N THR A 312 0.65 -22.73 -35.69
CA THR A 312 1.55 -21.66 -36.14
C THR A 312 1.09 -20.31 -35.59
N VAL A 313 2.02 -19.49 -35.12
CA VAL A 313 1.80 -18.11 -34.68
C VAL A 313 2.62 -17.16 -35.57
N TYR A 314 1.99 -16.10 -36.04
CA TYR A 314 2.56 -15.12 -36.97
C TYR A 314 2.87 -13.80 -36.26
N GLY A 315 3.63 -12.91 -36.90
CA GLY A 315 3.80 -11.54 -36.44
C GLY A 315 4.65 -11.36 -35.16
N LEU A 316 5.29 -12.42 -34.66
CA LEU A 316 6.05 -12.36 -33.41
C LEU A 316 7.33 -11.53 -33.57
N THR A 317 7.81 -10.97 -32.46
CA THR A 317 9.14 -10.36 -32.40
C THR A 317 10.10 -11.28 -31.69
N ARG A 318 11.25 -11.54 -32.31
CA ARG A 318 12.34 -12.36 -31.75
C ARG A 318 13.31 -11.51 -30.96
N THR A 319 13.75 -12.04 -29.82
CA THR A 319 14.77 -11.45 -28.96
C THR A 319 15.76 -12.51 -28.46
N ASN A 320 16.93 -12.08 -27.98
CA ASN A 320 17.86 -12.93 -27.22
C ASN A 320 17.69 -12.83 -25.70
N VAL A 321 16.57 -12.28 -25.24
CA VAL A 321 16.24 -12.28 -23.81
C VAL A 321 15.82 -13.70 -23.43
N CYS A 322 16.39 -14.27 -22.38
CA CYS A 322 16.00 -15.60 -21.88
C CYS A 322 14.59 -15.57 -21.26
N ALA A 323 13.91 -16.71 -21.20
CA ALA A 323 12.64 -16.88 -20.50
C ALA A 323 12.42 -18.36 -20.17
N GLU A 324 11.60 -18.65 -19.16
CA GLU A 324 11.29 -20.01 -18.71
C GLU A 324 9.78 -20.21 -18.46
N PRO A 325 9.30 -21.46 -18.30
CA PRO A 325 7.89 -21.75 -18.06
C PRO A 325 7.31 -20.95 -16.89
N GLY A 326 6.25 -20.18 -17.17
CA GLY A 326 5.60 -19.27 -16.22
C GLY A 326 5.86 -17.79 -16.52
N ASP A 327 6.90 -17.47 -17.31
CA ASP A 327 7.16 -16.11 -17.79
C ASP A 327 6.23 -15.70 -18.97
N SER A 328 5.51 -16.68 -19.53
CA SER A 328 4.45 -16.48 -20.52
C SER A 328 3.49 -15.36 -20.13
N GLY A 329 3.10 -14.53 -21.09
CA GLY A 329 2.28 -13.33 -20.87
C GLY A 329 3.03 -12.12 -20.33
N GLY A 330 4.19 -12.32 -19.70
CA GLY A 330 4.98 -11.28 -19.05
C GLY A 330 5.45 -10.18 -20.01
N SER A 331 5.60 -8.97 -19.46
CA SER A 331 5.89 -7.73 -20.18
C SER A 331 7.23 -7.79 -20.92
N PHE A 332 7.27 -7.30 -22.15
CA PHE A 332 8.47 -6.81 -22.82
C PHE A 332 8.39 -5.28 -22.97
N ILE A 333 9.40 -4.55 -22.51
CA ILE A 333 9.44 -3.09 -22.49
C ILE A 333 10.81 -2.57 -22.95
N SER A 334 10.82 -1.46 -23.69
CA SER A 334 12.03 -0.74 -24.10
C SER A 334 11.92 0.71 -23.64
N GLY A 335 12.87 1.18 -22.82
CA GLY A 335 12.74 2.47 -22.15
C GLY A 335 11.50 2.50 -21.24
N ASN A 336 10.48 3.28 -21.61
CA ASN A 336 9.16 3.33 -20.98
C ASN A 336 8.02 2.95 -21.96
N GLN A 337 8.36 2.30 -23.07
CA GLN A 337 7.43 1.92 -24.14
C GLN A 337 7.13 0.41 -24.09
N ALA A 338 5.88 0.06 -23.86
CA ALA A 338 5.38 -1.31 -23.91
C ALA A 338 5.58 -1.90 -25.31
N GLN A 339 6.21 -3.07 -25.39
CA GLN A 339 6.53 -3.74 -26.66
C GLN A 339 5.62 -4.94 -26.91
N GLY A 340 5.39 -5.79 -25.90
CA GLY A 340 4.57 -6.99 -26.08
C GLY A 340 4.51 -7.93 -24.89
N MET A 341 3.84 -9.06 -25.09
CA MET A 341 3.68 -10.12 -24.10
C MET A 341 4.44 -11.37 -24.55
N THR A 342 5.05 -12.06 -23.60
CA THR A 342 5.86 -13.24 -23.88
C THR A 342 5.02 -14.38 -24.41
N SER A 343 5.37 -14.89 -25.60
CA SER A 343 4.66 -15.99 -26.25
C SER A 343 5.35 -17.33 -25.97
N GLY A 344 6.64 -17.42 -26.23
CA GLY A 344 7.39 -18.66 -26.08
C GLY A 344 8.85 -18.50 -26.46
N GLY A 345 9.63 -19.57 -26.37
CA GLY A 345 11.06 -19.49 -26.61
C GLY A 345 11.76 -20.84 -26.51
N SER A 346 13.10 -20.77 -26.51
CA SER A 346 13.99 -21.90 -26.32
C SER A 346 15.21 -21.50 -25.48
N GLY A 347 15.85 -22.48 -24.85
CA GLY A 347 16.95 -22.24 -23.90
C GLY A 347 16.44 -22.03 -22.47
N ASN A 348 17.21 -21.31 -21.66
CA ASN A 348 16.89 -20.98 -20.27
C ASN A 348 17.71 -19.75 -19.82
N CYS A 349 17.49 -19.25 -18.59
CA CYS A 349 18.21 -18.09 -18.09
C CYS A 349 19.60 -18.37 -17.51
N SER A 350 20.04 -19.65 -17.48
CA SER A 350 21.40 -20.04 -17.10
C SER A 350 22.37 -20.09 -18.29
N SER A 351 21.93 -20.61 -19.44
CA SER A 351 22.75 -20.75 -20.66
C SER A 351 22.37 -19.77 -21.78
N GLY A 352 21.36 -18.92 -21.55
CA GLY A 352 20.78 -18.06 -22.56
C GLY A 352 19.72 -18.77 -23.41
N GLY A 353 19.04 -17.99 -24.24
CA GLY A 353 17.90 -18.47 -25.02
C GLY A 353 17.43 -17.49 -26.09
N THR A 354 16.43 -17.93 -26.84
CA THR A 354 15.68 -17.08 -27.77
C THR A 354 14.24 -17.01 -27.30
N THR A 355 13.71 -15.80 -27.16
CA THR A 355 12.31 -15.60 -26.76
C THR A 355 11.57 -14.76 -27.78
N TYR A 356 10.34 -15.15 -28.05
CA TYR A 356 9.40 -14.48 -28.93
C TYR A 356 8.30 -13.81 -28.11
N PHE A 357 7.91 -12.61 -28.52
CA PHE A 357 6.78 -11.91 -27.92
C PHE A 357 5.76 -11.48 -28.97
N GLN A 358 4.50 -11.48 -28.57
CA GLN A 358 3.38 -10.94 -29.32
C GLN A 358 3.34 -9.42 -29.12
N PRO A 359 3.41 -8.61 -30.18
CA PRO A 359 3.36 -7.15 -30.07
C PRO A 359 2.11 -6.65 -29.35
N VAL A 360 2.28 -5.73 -28.40
CA VAL A 360 1.18 -5.24 -27.54
C VAL A 360 0.12 -4.50 -28.35
N ASN A 361 0.52 -3.73 -29.35
CA ASN A 361 -0.39 -2.88 -30.14
C ASN A 361 -1.44 -3.71 -30.89
N GLU A 362 -1.12 -4.94 -31.27
CA GLU A 362 -2.09 -5.84 -31.91
C GLU A 362 -3.21 -6.23 -30.92
N ALA A 363 -2.86 -6.65 -29.71
CA ALA A 363 -3.83 -6.98 -28.66
C ALA A 363 -4.68 -5.76 -28.26
N LEU A 364 -4.05 -4.58 -28.15
CA LEU A 364 -4.76 -3.33 -27.85
C LEU A 364 -5.79 -3.00 -28.93
N SER A 365 -5.40 -3.10 -30.20
CA SER A 365 -6.29 -2.85 -31.33
C SER A 365 -7.41 -3.89 -31.41
N ALA A 366 -7.10 -5.17 -31.25
CA ALA A 366 -8.06 -6.27 -31.38
C ALA A 366 -9.21 -6.20 -30.37
N TYR A 367 -8.93 -5.69 -29.16
CA TYR A 367 -9.91 -5.63 -28.06
C TYR A 367 -10.34 -4.21 -27.68
N GLY A 368 -9.89 -3.18 -28.40
CA GLY A 368 -10.24 -1.79 -28.10
C GLY A 368 -9.75 -1.36 -26.71
N LEU A 369 -8.51 -1.71 -26.37
CA LEU A 369 -7.90 -1.47 -25.07
C LEU A 369 -6.94 -0.28 -25.13
N SER A 370 -6.83 0.42 -24.01
CA SER A 370 -5.86 1.50 -23.78
C SER A 370 -4.91 1.10 -22.65
N LEU A 371 -3.61 1.39 -22.80
CA LEU A 371 -2.65 1.17 -21.73
C LEU A 371 -2.93 2.12 -20.56
N VAL A 372 -2.79 1.60 -19.35
CA VAL A 372 -2.64 2.43 -18.15
C VAL A 372 -1.23 3.01 -18.18
N ARG A 373 -1.10 4.33 -18.08
CA ARG A 373 0.15 5.07 -18.27
C ARG A 373 0.42 6.01 -17.11
N GLY A 374 1.70 6.32 -16.89
CA GLY A 374 2.20 7.26 -15.90
C GLY A 374 3.24 8.21 -16.45
#